data_AF-A0A4Q1C991-F1
#
_entry.id   AF-A0A4Q1C991-F1
#
_cell.length_a   1.000
_cell.length_b   1.000
_cell.length_c   1.000
_cell.angle_alpha   90.00
_cell.angle_beta   90.00
_cell.angle_gamma   90.00
#
_symmetry.space_group_name_H-M   'P 1'
#
loop_
_entity.id
_entity.type
_entity.pdbx_description
1 polymer ?
#
loop_
_entity_poly.entity_id
_entity_poly.type
_entity_poly.pdbx_seq_one_letter_code
_entity_poly.pdbx_strand_id
1 'polypeptide(L)'
;MIAAVQFRNFKALRSTGVKLAPFNLVLGPNGSGKTSLIQALLRLRSLAALPPAAEPPAANGGPRIDFAFAAPYQDIGVSLGCNPDEMVCNVLSVSHPPGPAGAAHWEDLRTKIRSIRAYLFDHYAMAVPAKLSDSAELASNGGNLAVVLATWREKQPEAFAALQAEFLRLMPEFGALEVRTGPGGTVELGTRLKTNGHNFITADNLSQGTLYLLALLVLAFTPAPPAVVCIEEADRGMHPRSLREVRDTLYRLSYPQDLGMTRTPVQVITTTHSPYLLDQFREQPQEVILASKQGQAATFERLSDRADILELMKEAHLGDLWYTGILGGVPGE
;
A
#
# COMPACT_ATOMS: atom_id res chain seq x y z
N MET A 1 7.28 -10.56 3.67
CA MET A 1 7.57 -11.20 2.36
C MET A 1 8.84 -10.61 1.76
N ILE A 2 8.84 -9.33 1.38
CA ILE A 2 10.03 -8.65 0.85
C ILE A 2 10.81 -8.08 2.04
N ALA A 3 12.08 -8.43 2.17
CA ALA A 3 12.94 -7.96 3.26
C ALA A 3 13.70 -6.69 2.88
N ALA A 4 14.11 -6.55 1.62
CA ALA A 4 14.80 -5.36 1.14
C ALA A 4 14.63 -5.18 -0.37
N VAL A 5 14.73 -3.92 -0.79
CA VAL A 5 14.82 -3.51 -2.20
C VAL A 5 16.08 -2.68 -2.36
N GLN A 6 16.89 -3.01 -3.36
CA GLN A 6 18.12 -2.28 -3.70
C GLN A 6 18.01 -1.73 -5.11
N PHE A 7 18.30 -0.46 -5.27
CA PHE A 7 18.23 0.27 -6.55
C PHE A 7 19.63 0.65 -7.00
N ARG A 8 19.92 0.35 -8.27
CA ARG A 8 21.15 0.75 -8.96
C ARG A 8 20.77 1.48 -10.24
N ASN A 9 21.20 2.72 -10.39
CA ASN A 9 20.98 3.57 -11.56
C ASN A 9 19.52 3.66 -12.06
N PHE A 10 18.52 3.46 -11.19
CA PHE A 10 17.11 3.46 -11.56
C PHE A 10 16.44 4.80 -11.23
N LYS A 11 16.11 5.60 -12.25
CA LYS A 11 15.58 6.97 -12.08
C LYS A 11 16.51 7.81 -11.18
N ALA A 12 15.96 8.48 -10.16
CA ALA A 12 16.75 9.22 -9.17
C ALA A 12 17.51 8.31 -8.19
N LEU A 13 17.20 7.01 -8.15
CA LEU A 13 17.77 6.05 -7.19
C LEU A 13 19.06 5.44 -7.79
N ARG A 14 20.19 6.13 -7.56
CA ARG A 14 21.50 5.77 -8.15
C ARG A 14 22.17 4.58 -7.47
N SER A 15 22.24 4.58 -6.15
CA SER A 15 22.77 3.49 -5.34
C SER A 15 22.19 3.59 -3.94
N THR A 16 20.96 3.10 -3.77
CA THR A 16 20.27 3.16 -2.48
C THR A 16 19.45 1.90 -2.26
N GLY A 17 19.31 1.55 -0.99
CA GLY A 17 18.49 0.43 -0.55
C GLY A 17 17.47 0.86 0.46
N VAL A 18 16.46 0.03 0.62
CA VAL A 18 15.51 0.15 1.72
C VAL A 18 15.21 -1.24 2.24
N LYS A 19 15.44 -1.45 3.54
CA LYS A 19 14.88 -2.61 4.23
C LYS A 19 13.37 -2.40 4.34
N LEU A 20 12.57 -3.45 4.26
CA LEU A 20 11.11 -3.39 4.40
C LEU A 20 10.66 -4.23 5.60
N ALA A 21 9.73 -3.67 6.36
CA ALA A 21 9.12 -4.26 7.55
C ALA A 21 7.70 -4.73 7.17
N PRO A 22 6.92 -5.37 8.07
CA PRO A 22 5.52 -5.67 7.79
C PRO A 22 4.73 -4.41 7.43
N PHE A 23 4.95 -3.30 8.15
CA PHE A 23 4.40 -1.99 7.83
C PHE A 23 5.50 -0.98 7.46
N ASN A 24 5.26 -0.13 6.46
CA ASN A 24 6.22 0.88 6.01
C ASN A 24 5.49 2.20 5.65
N LEU A 25 5.69 3.25 6.44
CA LEU A 25 5.28 4.62 6.11
C LEU A 25 6.44 5.32 5.40
N VAL A 26 6.24 5.74 4.15
CA VAL A 26 7.26 6.42 3.34
C VAL A 26 6.88 7.90 3.17
N LEU A 27 7.73 8.80 3.64
CA LEU A 27 7.54 10.25 3.55
C LEU A 27 8.75 10.93 2.90
N GLY A 28 8.58 12.14 2.39
CA GLY A 28 9.64 12.86 1.67
C GLY A 28 9.09 13.85 0.65
N PRO A 29 9.92 14.68 0.00
CA PRO A 29 9.46 15.64 -0.99
C PRO A 29 9.05 14.97 -2.30
N ASN A 30 8.50 15.76 -3.22
CA ASN A 30 8.21 15.28 -4.56
C ASN A 30 9.49 14.90 -5.30
N GLY A 31 9.45 13.76 -6.01
CA GLY A 31 10.60 13.25 -6.74
C GLY A 31 11.70 12.60 -5.87
N SER A 32 11.46 12.35 -4.58
CA SER A 32 12.40 11.60 -3.71
C SER A 32 12.36 10.08 -3.85
N GLY A 33 11.60 9.56 -4.82
CA GLY A 33 11.59 8.12 -5.13
C GLY A 33 10.47 7.31 -4.46
N LYS A 34 9.58 7.91 -3.65
CA LYS A 34 8.43 7.22 -3.03
C LYS A 34 7.58 6.42 -4.03
N THR A 35 7.08 7.10 -5.07
CA THR A 35 6.33 6.44 -6.16
C THR A 35 7.21 5.48 -6.97
N SER A 36 8.53 5.73 -7.05
CA SER A 36 9.45 4.79 -7.73
C SER A 36 9.60 3.47 -6.98
N LEU A 37 9.55 3.48 -5.65
CA LEU A 37 9.52 2.27 -4.82
C LEU A 37 8.25 1.45 -5.11
N ILE A 38 7.07 2.08 -5.15
CA ILE A 38 5.81 1.40 -5.47
C ILE A 38 5.83 0.85 -6.90
N GLN A 39 6.31 1.64 -7.87
CA GLN A 39 6.44 1.20 -9.25
C GLN A 39 7.38 0.01 -9.41
N ALA A 40 8.46 -0.07 -8.62
CA ALA A 40 9.35 -1.23 -8.63
C ALA A 40 8.64 -2.51 -8.17
N LEU A 41 7.82 -2.43 -7.13
CA LEU A 41 7.03 -3.56 -6.62
C LEU A 41 5.96 -4.00 -7.63
N LEU A 42 5.28 -3.05 -8.28
CA LEU A 42 4.36 -3.35 -9.38
C LEU A 42 5.08 -3.96 -10.58
N ARG A 43 6.29 -3.52 -10.88
CA ARG A 43 7.05 -4.07 -12.00
C ARG A 43 7.54 -5.48 -11.72
N LEU A 44 7.96 -5.76 -10.49
CA LEU A 44 8.24 -7.11 -10.01
C LEU A 44 7.03 -8.03 -10.22
N ARG A 45 5.83 -7.59 -9.80
CA ARG A 45 4.57 -8.33 -10.02
C ARG A 45 4.31 -8.62 -11.49
N SER A 46 4.41 -7.61 -12.36
CA SER A 46 4.11 -7.77 -13.79
C SER A 46 5.10 -8.71 -14.47
N LEU A 47 6.40 -8.59 -14.19
CA LEU A 47 7.42 -9.46 -14.77
C LEU A 47 7.37 -10.88 -14.20
N ALA A 48 6.93 -11.06 -12.95
CA ALA A 48 6.73 -12.39 -12.37
C ALA A 48 5.62 -13.18 -13.09
N ALA A 49 4.78 -12.56 -13.92
CA ALA A 49 3.84 -13.29 -14.78
C ALA A 49 4.53 -13.97 -15.99
N LEU A 50 5.78 -13.59 -16.31
CA LEU A 50 6.57 -14.13 -17.40
C LEU A 50 7.60 -15.14 -16.88
N PRO A 51 8.11 -16.04 -17.74
CA PRO A 51 9.25 -16.89 -17.39
C PRO A 51 10.49 -16.05 -17.06
N PRO A 52 11.28 -16.43 -16.04
CA PRO A 52 12.53 -15.75 -15.73
C PRO A 52 13.55 -15.95 -16.85
N ALA A 53 14.41 -14.95 -17.06
CA ALA A 53 15.56 -15.06 -17.93
C ALA A 53 16.59 -16.04 -17.35
N ALA A 54 17.26 -16.78 -18.24
CA ALA A 54 18.27 -17.78 -17.87
C ALA A 54 19.51 -17.14 -17.23
N GLU A 55 19.86 -15.93 -17.65
CA GLU A 55 20.99 -15.18 -17.13
C GLU A 55 20.53 -13.92 -16.40
N PRO A 56 21.23 -13.52 -15.32
CA PRO A 56 20.97 -12.25 -14.67
C PRO A 56 21.23 -11.08 -15.62
N PRO A 57 20.53 -9.94 -15.44
CA PRO A 57 20.84 -8.72 -16.17
C PRO A 57 22.34 -8.43 -16.10
N ALA A 58 22.95 -8.17 -17.26
CA ALA A 58 24.39 -7.95 -17.36
C ALA A 58 24.86 -6.96 -16.29
N ALA A 59 25.94 -7.31 -15.58
CA ALA A 59 26.54 -6.49 -14.51
C ALA A 59 27.11 -5.14 -15.02
N ASN A 60 27.04 -4.90 -16.33
CA ASN A 60 27.59 -3.73 -17.03
C ASN A 60 26.76 -2.48 -16.77
N GLY A 61 26.80 -1.93 -15.55
CA GLY A 61 26.42 -0.54 -15.21
C GLY A 61 24.97 -0.10 -15.44
N GLY A 62 24.13 -0.91 -16.09
CA GLY A 62 22.75 -0.58 -16.44
C GLY A 62 21.83 -0.51 -15.22
N PRO A 63 20.66 0.14 -15.34
CA PRO A 63 19.70 0.23 -14.25
C PRO A 63 19.20 -1.15 -13.82
N ARG A 64 19.19 -1.39 -12.51
CA ARG A 64 18.82 -2.67 -11.91
C ARG A 64 18.13 -2.47 -10.58
N ILE A 65 17.18 -3.37 -10.27
CA ILE A 65 16.50 -3.44 -8.98
C ILE A 65 16.61 -4.85 -8.43
N ASP A 66 17.19 -4.99 -7.24
CA ASP A 66 17.34 -6.27 -6.56
C ASP A 66 16.37 -6.37 -5.38
N PHE A 67 15.73 -7.52 -5.26
CA PHE A 67 14.79 -7.86 -4.20
C PHE A 67 15.35 -9.01 -3.38
N ALA A 68 15.42 -8.81 -2.08
CA ALA A 68 15.67 -9.85 -1.09
C ALA A 68 14.39 -10.12 -0.31
N PHE A 69 14.19 -11.36 0.10
CA PHE A 69 12.97 -11.79 0.77
C PHE A 69 13.27 -12.25 2.20
N ALA A 70 12.26 -12.11 3.06
CA ALA A 70 12.32 -12.61 4.43
C ALA A 70 12.02 -14.12 4.45
N ALA A 71 12.30 -14.76 5.58
CA ALA A 71 11.87 -16.13 5.82
C ALA A 71 10.38 -16.34 5.43
N PRO A 72 10.05 -17.47 4.78
CA PRO A 72 10.92 -18.59 4.46
C PRO A 72 11.82 -18.41 3.22
N TYR A 73 11.66 -17.34 2.43
CA TYR A 73 12.26 -17.19 1.08
C TYR A 73 13.65 -16.53 1.04
N GLN A 74 14.40 -16.55 2.14
CA GLN A 74 15.68 -15.85 2.28
C GLN A 74 16.79 -16.36 1.35
N ASP A 75 16.63 -17.56 0.81
CA ASP A 75 17.48 -18.23 -0.18
C ASP A 75 17.16 -17.82 -1.62
N ILE A 76 16.09 -17.06 -1.85
CA ILE A 76 15.68 -16.58 -3.16
C ILE A 76 16.09 -15.11 -3.34
N GLY A 77 16.74 -14.81 -4.46
CA GLY A 77 17.01 -13.45 -4.92
C GLY A 77 16.31 -13.19 -6.24
N VAL A 78 15.68 -12.02 -6.39
CA VAL A 78 15.07 -11.60 -7.68
C VAL A 78 15.70 -10.29 -8.13
N SER A 79 16.09 -10.24 -9.40
CA SER A 79 16.73 -9.07 -9.99
C SER A 79 16.02 -8.66 -11.27
N LEU A 80 15.64 -7.39 -11.33
CA LEU A 80 15.05 -6.77 -12.50
C LEU A 80 16.12 -5.98 -13.27
N GLY A 81 16.32 -6.32 -14.54
CA GLY A 81 17.14 -5.56 -15.46
C GLY A 81 16.30 -4.55 -16.22
N CYS A 82 16.81 -3.33 -16.37
CA CYS A 82 16.09 -2.26 -17.05
C CYS A 82 16.88 -1.66 -18.20
N ASN A 83 16.14 -1.26 -19.24
CA ASN A 83 16.69 -0.55 -20.37
C ASN A 83 17.13 0.87 -19.92
N PRO A 84 18.40 1.27 -20.14
CA PRO A 84 18.89 2.61 -19.82
C PRO A 84 18.13 3.75 -20.48
N ASP A 85 17.61 3.55 -21.70
CA ASP A 85 16.99 4.61 -22.48
C ASP A 85 15.54 4.87 -22.06
N GLU A 86 14.78 3.80 -21.83
CA GLU A 86 13.35 3.88 -21.50
C GLU A 86 13.08 3.87 -19.99
N MET A 87 14.09 3.51 -19.17
CA MET A 87 13.94 3.26 -17.73
C MET A 87 12.84 2.24 -17.40
N VAL A 88 12.56 1.33 -18.33
CA VAL A 88 11.61 0.24 -18.18
C VAL A 88 12.36 -1.05 -17.90
N CYS A 89 12.02 -1.70 -16.78
CA CYS A 89 12.58 -3.00 -16.45
C CYS A 89 11.86 -4.09 -17.24
N ASN A 90 12.51 -4.82 -18.12
CA ASN A 90 11.87 -5.82 -18.98
C ASN A 90 12.41 -7.24 -18.76
N VAL A 91 13.50 -7.37 -18.01
CA VAL A 91 14.12 -8.65 -17.69
C VAL A 91 13.93 -8.94 -16.21
N LEU A 92 13.46 -10.13 -15.87
CA LEU A 92 13.45 -10.66 -14.51
C LEU A 92 14.33 -11.90 -14.48
N SER A 93 15.25 -11.94 -13.53
CA SER A 93 16.09 -13.11 -13.25
C SER A 93 15.90 -13.53 -11.79
N VAL A 94 16.04 -14.82 -11.54
CA VAL A 94 15.84 -15.42 -10.21
C VAL A 94 17.06 -16.25 -9.87
N SER A 95 17.54 -16.10 -8.65
CA SER A 95 18.50 -16.99 -8.03
C SER A 95 17.79 -17.75 -6.92
N HIS A 96 17.85 -19.07 -6.95
CA HIS A 96 17.32 -19.95 -5.90
C HIS A 96 18.21 -21.21 -5.83
N PRO A 97 18.15 -22.01 -4.75
CA PRO A 97 18.90 -23.26 -4.66
C PRO A 97 18.58 -24.20 -5.83
N PRO A 98 19.58 -24.90 -6.42
CA PRO A 98 19.34 -25.76 -7.57
C PRO A 98 18.45 -26.96 -7.21
N GLY A 99 17.75 -27.49 -8.21
CA GLY A 99 16.91 -28.68 -8.10
C GLY A 99 15.42 -28.39 -7.86
N PRO A 100 14.60 -29.46 -7.78
CA PRO A 100 13.13 -29.33 -7.75
C PRO A 100 12.58 -28.57 -6.55
N ALA A 101 13.22 -28.71 -5.38
CA ALA A 101 12.79 -28.04 -4.15
C ALA A 101 12.90 -26.51 -4.27
N GLY A 102 14.04 -26.00 -4.78
CA GLY A 102 14.21 -24.55 -5.01
C GLY A 102 13.27 -24.01 -6.08
N ALA A 103 13.01 -24.77 -7.14
CA ALA A 103 12.05 -24.39 -8.17
C ALA A 103 10.60 -24.30 -7.62
N ALA A 104 10.20 -25.26 -6.78
CA ALA A 104 8.90 -25.21 -6.10
C ALA A 104 8.80 -24.04 -5.12
N HIS A 105 9.88 -23.74 -4.39
CA HIS A 105 9.94 -22.62 -3.46
C HIS A 105 9.81 -21.27 -4.19
N TRP A 106 10.45 -21.14 -5.37
CA TRP A 106 10.24 -20.00 -6.26
C TRP A 106 8.80 -19.88 -6.73
N GLU A 107 8.15 -20.95 -7.18
CA GLU A 107 6.78 -20.87 -7.69
C GLU A 107 5.75 -20.47 -6.60
N ASP A 108 5.97 -20.91 -5.36
CA ASP A 108 5.18 -20.43 -4.21
C ASP A 108 5.39 -18.92 -3.96
N LEU A 109 6.65 -18.44 -3.91
CA LEU A 109 6.94 -17.01 -3.80
C LEU A 109 6.36 -16.21 -4.96
N ARG A 110 6.49 -16.72 -6.19
CA ARG A 110 6.02 -16.11 -7.43
C ARG A 110 4.51 -15.89 -7.38
N THR A 111 3.75 -16.85 -6.83
CA THR A 111 2.30 -16.71 -6.61
C THR A 111 2.00 -15.53 -5.67
N LYS A 112 2.76 -15.38 -4.58
CA LYS A 112 2.64 -14.24 -3.66
C LYS A 112 3.05 -12.92 -4.31
N ILE A 113 4.11 -12.88 -5.09
CA ILE A 113 4.54 -11.70 -5.85
C ILE A 113 3.45 -11.27 -6.86
N ARG A 114 2.80 -12.21 -7.55
CA ARG A 114 1.71 -11.91 -8.49
C ARG A 114 0.48 -11.33 -7.79
N SER A 115 0.34 -11.56 -6.49
CA SER A 115 -0.72 -10.97 -5.67
C SER A 115 -0.47 -9.51 -5.28
N ILE A 116 0.75 -8.96 -5.41
CA ILE A 116 1.05 -7.56 -5.04
C ILE A 116 0.03 -6.61 -5.70
N ARG A 117 -0.49 -5.65 -4.93
CA ARG A 117 -1.39 -4.59 -5.41
C ARG A 117 -0.91 -3.22 -5.00
N ALA A 118 -1.24 -2.22 -5.81
CA ALA A 118 -1.06 -0.82 -5.48
C ALA A 118 -2.36 -0.07 -5.73
N TYR A 119 -2.65 0.87 -4.84
CA TYR A 119 -3.85 1.67 -4.86
C TYR A 119 -3.49 3.15 -4.86
N LEU A 120 -4.11 3.87 -5.79
CA LEU A 120 -4.16 5.32 -5.87
C LEU A 120 -5.63 5.66 -6.08
N PHE A 121 -6.34 5.87 -4.98
CA PHE A 121 -7.80 6.01 -5.02
C PHE A 121 -8.22 7.30 -5.72
N ASP A 122 -9.28 7.22 -6.49
CA ASP A 122 -9.91 8.37 -7.13
C ASP A 122 -11.37 8.41 -6.69
N HIS A 123 -11.72 9.38 -5.84
CA HIS A 123 -13.06 9.47 -5.27
C HIS A 123 -14.14 9.72 -6.34
N TYR A 124 -13.80 10.38 -7.46
CA TYR A 124 -14.75 10.51 -8.56
C TYR A 124 -15.03 9.16 -9.20
N ALA A 125 -14.00 8.36 -9.45
CA ALA A 125 -14.18 7.00 -9.98
C ALA A 125 -14.95 6.10 -9.01
N MET A 126 -14.66 6.19 -7.71
CA MET A 126 -15.30 5.38 -6.66
C MET A 126 -16.79 5.68 -6.48
N ALA A 127 -17.20 6.92 -6.77
CA ALA A 127 -18.59 7.35 -6.67
C ALA A 127 -19.46 6.89 -7.84
N VAL A 128 -18.85 6.46 -8.96
CA VAL A 128 -19.59 6.09 -10.17
C VAL A 128 -20.29 4.73 -9.99
N PRO A 129 -21.60 4.64 -10.27
CA PRO A 129 -22.29 3.36 -10.33
C PRO A 129 -21.68 2.45 -11.40
N ALA A 130 -21.55 1.17 -11.12
CA ALA A 130 -20.88 0.22 -12.00
C ALA A 130 -21.74 -1.02 -12.27
N LYS A 131 -21.57 -1.64 -13.45
CA LYS A 131 -22.32 -2.84 -13.82
C LYS A 131 -21.93 -4.00 -12.91
N LEU A 132 -22.92 -4.70 -12.36
CA LEU A 132 -22.72 -5.87 -11.53
C LEU A 132 -21.87 -6.90 -12.30
N SER A 133 -20.87 -7.42 -11.61
CA SER A 133 -19.98 -8.47 -12.11
C SER A 133 -19.54 -9.33 -10.93
N ASP A 134 -18.90 -10.46 -11.20
CA ASP A 134 -18.36 -11.33 -10.16
C ASP A 134 -17.05 -10.80 -9.54
N SER A 135 -16.68 -9.55 -9.80
CA SER A 135 -15.48 -8.93 -9.24
C SER A 135 -15.60 -8.78 -7.73
N ALA A 136 -14.69 -9.45 -7.01
CA ALA A 136 -14.53 -9.35 -5.56
C ALA A 136 -13.24 -8.62 -5.14
N GLU A 137 -12.44 -8.18 -6.11
CA GLU A 137 -11.16 -7.48 -5.90
C GLU A 137 -11.33 -5.99 -6.23
N LEU A 138 -10.91 -5.11 -5.31
CA LEU A 138 -10.95 -3.68 -5.52
C LEU A 138 -9.96 -3.26 -6.62
N ALA A 139 -10.41 -2.45 -7.57
CA ALA A 139 -9.59 -1.83 -8.60
C ALA A 139 -8.57 -0.86 -7.98
N SER A 140 -7.46 -0.61 -8.68
CA SER A 140 -6.38 0.25 -8.18
C SER A 140 -6.82 1.68 -7.87
N ASN A 141 -7.82 2.21 -8.57
CA ASN A 141 -8.43 3.52 -8.31
C ASN A 141 -9.70 3.45 -7.45
N GLY A 142 -10.13 2.25 -7.05
CA GLY A 142 -11.37 2.03 -6.29
C GLY A 142 -12.66 2.15 -7.11
N GLY A 143 -12.60 2.35 -8.42
CA GLY A 143 -13.79 2.64 -9.24
C GLY A 143 -14.86 1.55 -9.31
N ASN A 144 -14.57 0.34 -8.81
CA ASN A 144 -15.54 -0.76 -8.69
C ASN A 144 -16.03 -0.98 -7.25
N LEU A 145 -15.86 0.00 -6.35
CA LEU A 145 -16.20 -0.12 -4.93
C LEU A 145 -17.63 -0.62 -4.69
N ALA A 146 -18.61 -0.05 -5.41
CA ALA A 146 -20.01 -0.46 -5.32
C ALA A 146 -20.22 -1.94 -5.68
N VAL A 147 -19.55 -2.42 -6.74
CA VAL A 147 -19.63 -3.81 -7.21
C VAL A 147 -18.97 -4.75 -6.20
N VAL A 148 -17.79 -4.41 -5.67
CA VAL A 148 -17.11 -5.25 -4.65
C VAL A 148 -17.99 -5.43 -3.42
N LEU A 149 -18.58 -4.34 -2.92
CA LEU A 149 -19.48 -4.40 -1.76
C LEU A 149 -20.78 -5.17 -2.05
N ALA A 150 -21.36 -5.05 -3.26
CA ALA A 150 -22.50 -5.88 -3.67
C ALA A 150 -22.13 -7.38 -3.68
N THR A 151 -21.01 -7.72 -4.33
CA THR A 151 -20.51 -9.08 -4.43
C THR A 151 -20.25 -9.67 -3.05
N TRP A 152 -19.67 -8.89 -2.12
CA TRP A 152 -19.42 -9.35 -0.75
C TRP A 152 -20.71 -9.53 0.05
N ARG A 153 -21.68 -8.62 -0.09
CA ARG A 153 -22.98 -8.78 0.58
C ARG A 153 -23.65 -10.11 0.23
N GLU A 154 -23.48 -10.59 -1.01
CA GLU A 154 -24.05 -11.85 -1.48
C GLU A 154 -23.16 -13.07 -1.18
N LYS A 155 -21.86 -12.99 -1.50
CA LYS A 155 -20.95 -14.16 -1.47
C LYS A 155 -20.11 -14.26 -0.21
N GLN A 156 -19.96 -13.17 0.54
CA GLN A 156 -19.10 -13.06 1.74
C GLN A 156 -19.80 -12.21 2.84
N PRO A 157 -21.02 -12.58 3.27
CA PRO A 157 -21.85 -11.74 4.13
C PRO A 157 -21.21 -11.43 5.48
N GLU A 158 -20.38 -12.33 6.03
CA GLU A 158 -19.64 -12.09 7.27
C GLU A 158 -18.61 -10.96 7.12
N ALA A 159 -17.86 -10.94 6.01
CA ALA A 159 -16.89 -9.89 5.73
C ALA A 159 -17.58 -8.53 5.50
N PHE A 160 -18.71 -8.53 4.77
CA PHE A 160 -19.53 -7.33 4.58
C PHE A 160 -20.08 -6.80 5.91
N ALA A 161 -20.62 -7.68 6.76
CA ALA A 161 -21.17 -7.30 8.06
C ALA A 161 -20.08 -6.73 9.00
N ALA A 162 -18.90 -7.35 9.04
CA ALA A 162 -17.78 -6.87 9.83
C ALA A 162 -17.26 -5.49 9.34
N LEU A 163 -17.14 -5.33 8.02
CA LEU A 163 -16.80 -4.04 7.40
C LEU A 163 -17.83 -2.97 7.73
N GLN A 164 -19.13 -3.28 7.60
CA GLN A 164 -20.20 -2.34 7.91
C GLN A 164 -20.19 -1.95 9.39
N ALA A 165 -20.00 -2.91 10.30
CA ALA A 165 -19.92 -2.61 11.73
C ALA A 165 -18.77 -1.63 12.03
N GLU A 166 -17.60 -1.84 11.41
CA GLU A 166 -16.46 -0.95 11.58
C GLU A 166 -16.69 0.43 10.95
N PHE A 167 -17.28 0.48 9.75
CA PHE A 167 -17.68 1.74 9.11
C PHE A 167 -18.61 2.57 10.01
N LEU A 168 -19.64 1.95 10.58
CA LEU A 168 -20.60 2.63 11.45
C LEU A 168 -20.02 3.02 12.82
N ARG A 169 -18.96 2.33 13.27
CA ARG A 169 -18.18 2.71 14.46
C ARG A 169 -17.36 3.97 14.20
N LEU A 170 -16.72 4.04 13.03
CA LEU A 170 -15.87 5.16 12.62
C LEU A 170 -16.67 6.39 12.19
N MET A 171 -17.86 6.17 11.63
CA MET A 171 -18.75 7.21 11.10
C MET A 171 -20.13 7.12 11.78
N PRO A 172 -20.25 7.54 13.05
CA PRO A 172 -21.44 7.33 13.86
C PRO A 172 -22.67 8.10 13.38
N GLU A 173 -22.54 9.07 12.47
CA GLU A 173 -23.65 9.77 11.82
C GLU A 173 -24.46 8.87 10.88
N PHE A 174 -23.85 7.79 10.37
CA PHE A 174 -24.48 6.83 9.48
C PHE A 174 -25.09 5.65 10.25
N GLY A 175 -26.19 5.11 9.72
CA GLY A 175 -26.95 4.00 10.27
C GLY A 175 -26.87 2.71 9.46
N ALA A 176 -26.50 2.77 8.18
CA ALA A 176 -26.23 1.58 7.36
C ALA A 176 -25.42 1.93 6.11
N LEU A 177 -24.54 1.02 5.71
CA LEU A 177 -23.96 0.99 4.36
C LEU A 177 -24.94 0.25 3.44
N GLU A 178 -25.29 0.84 2.31
CA GLU A 178 -26.31 0.31 1.41
C GLU A 178 -25.76 0.21 -0.01
N VAL A 179 -26.08 -0.90 -0.68
CA VAL A 179 -25.72 -1.12 -2.08
C VAL A 179 -26.99 -1.46 -2.85
N ARG A 180 -27.37 -0.65 -3.83
CA ARG A 180 -28.64 -0.77 -4.54
C ARG A 180 -28.40 -1.19 -5.98
N THR A 181 -29.09 -2.24 -6.42
CA THR A 181 -29.04 -2.69 -7.81
C THR A 181 -30.22 -2.07 -8.56
N GLY A 182 -29.92 -1.19 -9.51
CA GLY A 182 -30.90 -0.56 -10.38
C GLY A 182 -31.23 -1.37 -11.63
N PRO A 183 -32.14 -0.86 -12.47
CA PRO A 183 -32.45 -1.45 -13.78
C PRO A 183 -31.19 -1.63 -14.64
N GLY A 184 -31.10 -2.75 -15.36
CA GLY A 184 -29.92 -3.06 -16.19
C GLY A 184 -28.72 -3.62 -15.43
N GLY A 185 -28.86 -3.89 -14.12
CA GLY A 185 -27.81 -4.50 -13.30
C GLY A 185 -26.72 -3.52 -12.87
N THR A 186 -26.97 -2.22 -12.94
CA THR A 186 -26.06 -1.20 -12.41
C THR A 186 -26.17 -1.16 -10.89
N VAL A 187 -25.04 -1.11 -10.21
CA VAL A 187 -24.93 -1.10 -8.76
C VAL A 187 -24.49 0.28 -8.30
N GLU A 188 -25.24 0.85 -7.37
CA GLU A 188 -24.95 2.12 -6.73
C GLU A 188 -24.64 1.91 -5.24
N LEU A 189 -23.60 2.57 -4.76
CA LEU A 189 -23.22 2.59 -3.35
C LEU A 189 -23.84 3.82 -2.67
N GLY A 190 -24.23 3.68 -1.41
CA GLY A 190 -24.57 4.80 -0.56
C GLY A 190 -24.66 4.42 0.92
N THR A 191 -25.15 5.35 1.71
CA THR A 191 -25.32 5.18 3.17
C THR A 191 -26.57 5.89 3.64
N ARG A 192 -27.12 5.46 4.77
CA ARG A 192 -28.31 6.08 5.39
C ARG A 192 -27.91 6.84 6.63
N LEU A 193 -28.36 8.09 6.78
CA LEU A 193 -28.17 8.86 8.02
C LEU A 193 -28.99 8.30 9.18
N LYS A 194 -28.47 8.42 10.41
CA LYS A 194 -29.23 8.06 11.63
C LYS A 194 -30.37 9.03 11.93
N THR A 195 -30.19 10.32 11.65
CA THR A 195 -31.04 11.38 12.24
C THR A 195 -32.20 11.87 11.37
N ASN A 196 -32.39 11.37 10.14
CA ASN A 196 -33.56 11.71 9.32
C ASN A 196 -33.99 10.46 8.57
N GLY A 197 -35.05 9.80 9.06
CA GLY A 197 -35.55 8.55 8.50
C GLY A 197 -35.82 8.68 7.00
N HIS A 198 -34.96 8.08 6.16
CA HIS A 198 -35.09 7.81 4.71
C HIS A 198 -34.15 8.55 3.73
N ASN A 199 -33.20 9.38 4.16
CA ASN A 199 -32.23 9.95 3.20
C ASN A 199 -31.07 8.99 2.95
N PHE A 200 -31.23 8.13 1.93
CA PHE A 200 -30.10 7.44 1.29
C PHE A 200 -29.23 8.47 0.58
N ILE A 201 -27.97 8.53 0.98
CA ILE A 201 -26.95 9.39 0.38
C ILE A 201 -26.13 8.53 -0.55
N THR A 202 -26.23 8.81 -1.83
CA THR A 202 -25.45 8.16 -2.90
C THR A 202 -23.97 8.51 -2.77
N ALA A 203 -23.10 7.65 -3.31
CA ALA A 203 -21.65 7.78 -3.17
C ALA A 203 -21.08 9.10 -3.73
N ASP A 204 -21.68 9.67 -4.77
CA ASP A 204 -21.33 10.97 -5.35
C ASP A 204 -21.65 12.17 -4.44
N ASN A 205 -22.53 11.96 -3.45
CA ASN A 205 -22.85 12.94 -2.41
C ASN A 205 -22.10 12.68 -1.09
N LEU A 206 -21.19 11.70 -1.05
CA LEU A 206 -20.33 11.46 0.11
C LEU A 206 -19.03 12.26 0.03
N SER A 207 -18.47 12.57 1.20
CA SER A 207 -17.17 13.22 1.25
C SER A 207 -16.08 12.30 0.69
N GLN A 208 -15.04 12.89 0.12
CA GLN A 208 -13.85 12.16 -0.34
C GLN A 208 -13.29 11.26 0.77
N GLY A 209 -13.17 11.78 2.01
CA GLY A 209 -12.67 11.01 3.16
C GLY A 209 -13.53 9.79 3.48
N THR A 210 -14.86 9.88 3.33
CA THR A 210 -15.78 8.75 3.53
C THR A 210 -15.54 7.64 2.50
N LEU A 211 -15.37 8.00 1.22
CA LEU A 211 -15.09 7.04 0.16
C LEU A 211 -13.73 6.37 0.35
N TYR A 212 -12.71 7.15 0.69
CA TYR A 212 -11.35 6.64 0.95
C TYR A 212 -11.35 5.70 2.16
N LEU A 213 -12.03 6.07 3.25
CA LEU A 213 -12.18 5.19 4.40
C LEU A 213 -12.86 3.87 4.02
N LEU A 214 -13.94 3.91 3.24
CA LEU A 214 -14.60 2.70 2.76
C LEU A 214 -13.66 1.81 1.94
N ALA A 215 -12.83 2.38 1.06
CA ALA A 215 -11.84 1.61 0.32
C ALA A 215 -10.77 0.99 1.24
N LEU A 216 -10.26 1.72 2.24
CA LEU A 216 -9.33 1.19 3.22
C LEU A 216 -9.95 0.04 4.03
N LEU A 217 -11.23 0.16 4.42
CA LEU A 217 -11.96 -0.90 5.09
C LEU A 217 -12.15 -2.12 4.17
N VAL A 218 -12.47 -1.92 2.88
CA VAL A 218 -12.49 -3.04 1.90
C VAL A 218 -11.13 -3.74 1.85
N LEU A 219 -10.02 -3.01 1.86
CA LEU A 219 -8.71 -3.66 1.91
C LEU A 219 -8.52 -4.44 3.23
N ALA A 220 -8.87 -3.84 4.38
CA ALA A 220 -8.64 -4.42 5.69
C ALA A 220 -9.51 -5.65 6.00
N PHE A 221 -10.69 -5.74 5.41
CA PHE A 221 -11.67 -6.81 5.65
C PHE A 221 -11.75 -7.84 4.51
N THR A 222 -10.94 -7.72 3.46
CA THR A 222 -10.96 -8.69 2.36
C THR A 222 -10.56 -10.10 2.85
N PRO A 223 -11.37 -11.14 2.58
CA PRO A 223 -11.07 -12.50 3.02
C PRO A 223 -9.82 -13.10 2.38
N ALA A 224 -9.49 -12.67 1.16
CA ALA A 224 -8.33 -13.14 0.41
C ALA A 224 -7.39 -11.97 0.10
N PRO A 225 -6.66 -11.46 1.10
CA PRO A 225 -5.78 -10.31 0.91
C PRO A 225 -4.57 -10.65 0.05
N PRO A 226 -4.04 -9.68 -0.72
CA PRO A 226 -2.76 -9.85 -1.39
C PRO A 226 -1.61 -9.90 -0.38
N ALA A 227 -0.46 -10.44 -0.78
CA ALA A 227 0.73 -10.54 0.07
C ALA A 227 1.37 -9.17 0.36
N VAL A 228 1.20 -8.20 -0.54
CA VAL A 228 1.69 -6.82 -0.40
C VAL A 228 0.65 -5.84 -0.92
N VAL A 229 0.40 -4.79 -0.15
CA VAL A 229 -0.45 -3.66 -0.51
C VAL A 229 0.37 -2.38 -0.49
N CYS A 230 0.38 -1.67 -1.61
CA CYS A 230 0.91 -0.32 -1.70
C CYS A 230 -0.24 0.69 -1.73
N ILE A 231 -0.18 1.78 -0.95
CA ILE A 231 -1.22 2.82 -0.93
C ILE A 231 -0.55 4.19 -1.03
N GLU A 232 -0.79 4.89 -2.14
CA GLU A 232 -0.32 6.27 -2.27
C GLU A 232 -1.24 7.23 -1.51
N GLU A 233 -0.63 8.08 -0.68
CA GLU A 233 -1.30 9.12 0.11
C GLU A 233 -2.48 8.56 0.93
N ALA A 234 -2.20 7.63 1.85
CA ALA A 234 -3.27 6.97 2.63
C ALA A 234 -4.10 7.92 3.52
N ASP A 235 -3.59 9.11 3.81
CA ASP A 235 -4.25 10.18 4.56
C ASP A 235 -5.05 11.18 3.70
N ARG A 236 -5.05 11.03 2.38
CA ARG A 236 -5.64 12.02 1.48
C ARG A 236 -7.14 12.19 1.73
N GLY A 237 -7.55 13.44 1.96
CA GLY A 237 -8.94 13.79 2.24
C GLY A 237 -9.42 13.46 3.66
N MET A 238 -8.53 12.96 4.53
CA MET A 238 -8.85 12.64 5.92
C MET A 238 -8.61 13.82 6.83
N HIS A 239 -9.52 14.02 7.79
CA HIS A 239 -9.32 15.01 8.83
C HIS A 239 -8.20 14.54 9.80
N PRO A 240 -7.33 15.43 10.32
CA PRO A 240 -6.21 15.03 11.18
C PRO A 240 -6.60 14.18 12.41
N ARG A 241 -7.77 14.47 13.01
CA ARG A 241 -8.32 13.69 14.13
C ARG A 241 -8.72 12.25 13.78
N SER A 242 -8.79 11.90 12.50
CA SER A 242 -9.17 10.58 12.00
C SER A 242 -7.95 9.76 11.51
N LEU A 243 -6.73 10.30 11.60
CA LEU A 243 -5.53 9.65 11.06
C LEU A 243 -5.08 8.45 11.90
N ARG A 244 -5.45 8.42 13.18
CA ARG A 244 -5.24 7.23 14.02
C ARG A 244 -6.04 6.05 13.49
N GLU A 245 -7.27 6.28 13.10
CA GLU A 245 -8.19 5.28 12.54
C GLU A 245 -7.69 4.78 11.18
N VAL A 246 -7.09 5.66 10.37
CA VAL A 246 -6.39 5.26 9.13
C VAL A 246 -5.24 4.30 9.44
N ARG A 247 -4.34 4.68 10.36
CA ARG A 247 -3.22 3.81 10.78
C ARG A 247 -3.74 2.48 11.29
N ASP A 248 -4.71 2.48 12.21
CA ASP A 248 -5.23 1.28 12.85
C ASP A 248 -5.92 0.35 11.82
N THR A 249 -6.60 0.92 10.82
CA THR A 249 -7.16 0.16 9.68
C THR A 249 -6.07 -0.52 8.86
N LEU A 250 -4.94 0.15 8.62
CA LEU A 250 -3.81 -0.44 7.91
C LEU A 250 -2.99 -1.40 8.79
N TYR A 251 -2.99 -1.23 10.10
CA TYR A 251 -2.39 -2.20 11.03
C TYR A 251 -3.18 -3.50 11.06
N ARG A 252 -4.51 -3.45 10.88
CA ARG A 252 -5.30 -4.66 10.64
C ARG A 252 -4.81 -5.47 9.44
N LEU A 253 -4.25 -4.79 8.43
CA LEU A 253 -3.59 -5.44 7.29
C LEU A 253 -2.29 -6.15 7.69
N SER A 254 -1.40 -5.43 8.37
CA SER A 254 -0.02 -5.85 8.63
C SER A 254 0.14 -6.75 9.85
N TYR A 255 -0.69 -6.56 10.86
CA TYR A 255 -0.63 -7.19 12.17
C TYR A 255 -1.99 -7.80 12.56
N PRO A 256 -2.56 -8.72 11.75
CA PRO A 256 -3.88 -9.30 12.03
C PRO A 256 -3.93 -10.06 13.36
N GLN A 257 -2.81 -10.65 13.79
CA GLN A 257 -2.72 -11.46 15.01
C GLN A 257 -2.89 -10.63 16.28
N ASP A 258 -2.39 -9.40 16.29
CA ASP A 258 -2.52 -8.45 17.41
C ASP A 258 -4.00 -8.06 17.65
N LEU A 259 -4.85 -8.29 16.65
CA LEU A 259 -6.29 -8.06 16.67
C LEU A 259 -7.10 -9.37 16.78
N GLY A 260 -6.43 -10.49 17.10
CA GLY A 260 -7.08 -11.80 17.25
C GLY A 260 -7.55 -12.45 15.95
N MET A 261 -7.07 -11.99 14.79
CA MET A 261 -7.45 -12.53 13.48
C MET A 261 -6.50 -13.65 13.05
N THR A 262 -7.04 -14.71 12.44
CA THR A 262 -6.30 -15.91 12.01
C THR A 262 -5.78 -15.84 10.56
N ARG A 263 -5.85 -14.66 9.92
CA ARG A 263 -5.46 -14.48 8.52
C ARG A 263 -3.98 -14.15 8.35
N THR A 264 -3.45 -14.38 7.15
CA THR A 264 -2.06 -14.08 6.78
C THR A 264 -1.78 -12.57 6.86
N PRO A 265 -0.67 -12.15 7.50
CA PRO A 265 -0.19 -10.77 7.47
C PRO A 265 0.06 -10.26 6.05
N VAL A 266 -0.30 -8.99 5.81
CA VAL A 266 -0.08 -8.30 4.55
C VAL A 266 1.06 -7.31 4.73
N GLN A 267 2.05 -7.31 3.86
CA GLN A 267 3.07 -6.26 3.90
C GLN A 267 2.49 -4.96 3.34
N VAL A 268 2.48 -3.89 4.13
CA VAL A 268 1.96 -2.58 3.72
C VAL A 268 3.11 -1.61 3.44
N ILE A 269 3.05 -0.94 2.29
CA ILE A 269 3.89 0.21 1.94
C ILE A 269 2.92 1.37 1.65
N THR A 270 2.93 2.41 2.47
CA THR A 270 2.09 3.58 2.21
C THR A 270 2.91 4.85 2.18
N THR A 271 2.48 5.81 1.35
CA THR A 271 3.10 7.13 1.30
C THR A 271 2.24 8.16 1.99
N THR A 272 2.90 9.20 2.53
CA THR A 272 2.20 10.37 3.07
C THR A 272 3.01 11.64 2.86
N HIS A 273 2.30 12.76 2.88
CA HIS A 273 2.87 14.10 3.01
C HIS A 273 2.42 14.80 4.30
N SER A 274 1.70 14.09 5.18
CA SER A 274 1.11 14.67 6.38
C SER A 274 2.02 14.50 7.60
N PRO A 275 2.47 15.60 8.24
CA PRO A 275 3.16 15.52 9.52
C PRO A 275 2.26 14.90 10.61
N TYR A 276 0.95 15.10 10.52
CA TYR A 276 -0.01 14.55 11.49
C TYR A 276 -0.17 13.03 11.38
N LEU A 277 -0.03 12.46 10.17
CA LEU A 277 -0.02 11.00 10.03
C LEU A 277 1.31 10.44 10.55
N LEU A 278 2.43 11.13 10.26
CA LEU A 278 3.74 10.76 10.81
C LEU A 278 3.74 10.68 12.34
N ASP A 279 3.06 11.61 13.01
CA ASP A 279 2.93 11.59 14.48
C ASP A 279 2.25 10.35 15.04
N GLN A 280 1.45 9.65 14.23
CA GLN A 280 0.85 8.37 14.65
C GLN A 280 1.87 7.22 14.72
N PHE A 281 3.13 7.44 14.33
CA PHE A 281 4.20 6.42 14.31
C PHE A 281 5.31 6.70 15.32
N ARG A 282 5.08 7.56 16.31
CA ARG A 282 6.06 7.89 17.36
C ARG A 282 6.55 6.65 18.11
N GLU A 283 5.69 5.66 18.33
CA GLU A 283 6.08 4.42 19.02
C GLU A 283 6.72 3.38 18.08
N GLN A 284 6.72 3.61 16.77
CA GLN A 284 7.17 2.68 15.74
C GLN A 284 8.13 3.33 14.71
N PRO A 285 9.23 3.99 15.14
CA PRO A 285 10.15 4.65 14.21
C PRO A 285 10.80 3.69 13.20
N GLN A 286 10.87 2.39 13.51
CA GLN A 286 11.34 1.34 12.59
C GLN A 286 10.45 1.15 11.35
N GLU A 287 9.18 1.57 11.42
CA GLU A 287 8.24 1.49 10.30
C GLU A 287 8.29 2.72 9.40
N VAL A 288 8.99 3.77 9.83
CA VAL A 288 9.03 5.05 9.11
C VAL A 288 10.28 5.13 8.24
N ILE A 289 10.10 5.45 6.97
CA ILE A 289 11.14 5.60 5.96
C ILE A 289 11.12 7.04 5.43
N LEU A 290 12.22 7.76 5.65
CA LEU A 290 12.50 9.04 5.02
C LEU A 290 13.07 8.81 3.62
N ALA A 291 12.38 9.32 2.62
CA ALA A 291 12.85 9.42 1.26
C ALA A 291 13.40 10.83 1.01
N SER A 292 14.71 10.95 0.88
CA SER A 292 15.40 12.24 0.69
C SER A 292 15.86 12.41 -0.75
N LYS A 293 16.04 13.65 -1.20
CA LYS A 293 16.63 13.98 -2.50
C LYS A 293 17.75 14.99 -2.31
N GLN A 294 18.97 14.61 -2.68
CA GLN A 294 20.14 15.49 -2.69
C GLN A 294 20.62 15.64 -4.13
N GLY A 295 20.48 16.83 -4.71
CA GLY A 295 20.71 17.07 -6.13
C GLY A 295 19.84 16.15 -7.00
N GLN A 296 20.47 15.27 -7.77
CA GLN A 296 19.79 14.30 -8.63
C GLN A 296 19.62 12.90 -8.00
N ALA A 297 20.20 12.67 -6.82
CA ALA A 297 20.18 11.37 -6.16
C ALA A 297 19.10 11.33 -5.07
N ALA A 298 18.31 10.27 -5.06
CA ALA A 298 17.37 9.95 -4.01
C ALA A 298 17.90 8.83 -3.11
N THR A 299 17.65 8.93 -1.81
CA THR A 299 18.05 7.96 -0.79
C THR A 299 16.88 7.61 0.12
N PHE A 300 16.95 6.43 0.72
CA PHE A 300 16.00 6.00 1.75
C PHE A 300 16.73 5.74 3.06
N GLU A 301 16.14 6.17 4.17
CA GLU A 301 16.66 5.96 5.51
C GLU A 301 15.49 5.65 6.46
N ARG A 302 15.61 4.63 7.31
CA ARG A 302 14.61 4.41 8.36
C ARG A 302 14.88 5.35 9.53
N LEU A 303 13.81 5.85 10.17
CA LEU A 303 14.00 6.64 11.37
C LEU A 303 14.72 5.86 12.48
N SER A 304 14.47 4.56 12.62
CA SER A 304 15.18 3.71 13.59
C SER A 304 16.69 3.56 13.34
N ASP A 305 17.16 3.83 12.12
CA ASP A 305 18.58 3.68 11.76
C ASP A 305 19.39 4.93 12.13
N ARG A 306 18.71 6.03 12.48
CA ARG A 306 19.33 7.29 12.92
C ARG A 306 19.76 7.22 14.38
N ALA A 307 20.99 7.66 14.65
CA ALA A 307 21.54 7.67 16.00
C ALA A 307 20.87 8.70 16.93
N ASP A 308 20.34 9.79 16.38
CA ASP A 308 19.79 10.94 17.11
C ASP A 308 18.26 10.85 17.33
N ILE A 309 17.57 9.90 16.69
CA ILE A 309 16.11 9.89 16.61
C ILE A 309 15.42 9.82 17.99
N LEU A 310 15.95 9.00 18.90
CA LEU A 310 15.38 8.82 20.23
C LEU A 310 15.52 10.08 21.10
N GLU A 311 16.60 10.85 20.92
CA GLU A 311 16.79 12.13 21.61
C GLU A 311 15.88 13.20 21.02
N LEU A 312 15.82 13.32 19.68
CA LEU A 312 14.94 14.27 19.01
C LEU A 312 13.47 14.06 19.39
N MET A 313 13.03 12.80 19.48
CA MET A 313 11.67 12.44 19.87
C MET A 313 11.35 12.70 21.35
N LYS A 314 12.31 13.07 22.21
CA LYS A 314 12.01 13.57 23.56
C LYS A 314 11.59 15.04 23.53
N GLU A 315 12.17 15.80 22.62
CA GLU A 315 12.02 17.25 22.54
C GLU A 315 10.77 17.68 21.74
N ALA A 316 10.40 16.94 20.70
CA ALA A 316 9.31 17.33 19.80
C ALA A 316 8.56 16.14 19.19
N HIS A 317 7.43 16.45 18.56
CA HIS A 317 6.66 15.52 17.75
C HIS A 317 7.37 15.24 16.41
N LEU A 318 7.19 14.04 15.85
CA LEU A 318 7.86 13.65 14.60
C LEU A 318 7.45 14.56 13.44
N GLY A 319 6.18 14.95 13.40
CA GLY A 319 5.62 15.89 12.45
C GLY A 319 6.34 17.25 12.47
N ASP A 320 6.57 17.81 13.65
CA ASP A 320 7.28 19.08 13.82
C ASP A 320 8.75 18.97 13.40
N LEU A 321 9.43 17.89 13.82
CA LEU A 321 10.81 17.63 13.44
C LEU A 321 10.95 17.47 11.92
N TRP A 322 9.97 16.87 11.25
CA TRP A 322 9.96 16.75 9.80
C TRP A 322 9.69 18.09 9.13
N TYR A 323 8.65 18.80 9.55
CA TYR A 323 8.24 20.08 8.96
C TYR A 323 9.34 21.15 9.05
N THR A 324 10.06 21.19 10.18
CA THR A 324 11.19 22.12 10.41
C THR A 324 12.47 21.70 9.69
N GLY A 325 12.50 20.54 9.04
CA GLY A 325 13.66 20.02 8.33
C GLY A 325 14.70 19.32 9.20
N ILE A 326 14.50 19.23 10.53
CA ILE A 326 15.40 18.53 11.46
C ILE A 326 15.49 17.03 11.11
N LEU A 327 14.38 16.42 10.69
CA LEU A 327 14.43 15.04 10.19
C LEU A 327 15.08 14.92 8.79
N GLY A 328 15.22 16.01 8.04
CA GLY A 328 15.53 15.94 6.61
C GLY A 328 14.35 15.41 5.81
N GLY A 329 14.57 14.96 4.56
CA GLY A 329 13.48 14.50 3.70
C GLY A 329 12.44 15.60 3.43
N VAL A 330 12.88 16.85 3.32
CA VAL A 330 12.07 18.02 2.94
C VAL A 330 12.56 18.57 1.58
N PRO A 331 11.77 19.39 0.87
CA PRO A 331 12.24 20.07 -0.33
C PRO A 331 13.50 20.90 -0.02
N GLY A 332 14.48 20.90 -0.93
CA GLY A 332 15.62 21.82 -0.81
C GLY A 332 15.19 23.26 -1.04
N GLU A 333 15.92 24.20 -0.44
CA GLU A 333 15.88 25.62 -0.81
C GLU A 333 16.47 25.85 -2.21
#